data_AF-A0A7D9I6S9-F1
#
_entry.id   AF-A0A7D9I6S9-F1
#
_cell.length_a   1.000
_cell.length_b   1.000
_cell.length_c   1.000
_cell.angle_alpha   90.00
_cell.angle_beta   90.00
_cell.angle_gamma   90.00
#
_symmetry.space_group_name_H-M   'P 1'
#
loop_
_entity.id
_entity.type
_entity.pdbx_description
1 polymer ?
#
loop_
_entity_poly.entity_id
_entity_poly.type
_entity_poly.pdbx_seq_one_letter_code
_entity_poly.pdbx_strand_id
1 'polypeptide(L)'
;MADRKFTNVRKRLDQLGYRQALGIESVPLVEKLFTDLVHTTESLKNAKLQLNKRGKDRTTFEDNAQPYKSDNAKLVRENNELHVQLIRAKEDSEHTIKELKRSLRKMEHENADLKFLNTQYVHKVKALEKDSSEKTIRISELQEKNLHAVVETPGGRKKQIPTRRQRMDIKSTLNRSDGATRSASAYTHDPYVADLLNVADGRIEELQGKLNEMENEREAMERRNKTLRKQVEHRDKEIERLGHLLEGGRPLHAVMKDTRQDSSDKIVAHLNVQVDYLQQANKDLEKKVKESSSGRDEMRSQVKDLSEENEQLQVRIKKLEKKKNAAEEQRDKVANIAVQDADEAKSELRNVEMELENGRREVNELRKERQRCIEECERLGDALSSLGEQKDKLERLLENCEDEKVRVAERNAKLTASERDLVVSLEKLRLKKSPSKSSKSPSKHDSVIKSLEKELGYYKEECASLQEMVKKKLVDSVQASPKKKGKSDAKWQSMIRIMEEERDYYKTEYETLRKKKGAGKSPTNKEKVSSNASEVARLRRERDDLQALLEKFERHLAD
;
A
#
# COMPACT_ATOMS: atom_id res chain seq x y z
N MET A 1 74.16 6.72 -111.11
CA MET A 1 72.90 6.20 -110.49
C MET A 1 72.73 6.67 -109.05
N ALA A 2 73.79 6.69 -108.24
CA ALA A 2 73.76 7.05 -106.82
C ALA A 2 72.98 8.36 -106.53
N ASP A 3 73.15 9.39 -107.35
CA ASP A 3 72.58 10.74 -107.19
C ASP A 3 71.04 10.74 -107.21
N ARG A 4 70.43 9.85 -108.01
CA ARG A 4 68.98 9.65 -108.04
C ARG A 4 68.48 8.98 -106.75
N LYS A 5 69.24 8.02 -106.22
CA LYS A 5 68.95 7.40 -104.91
C LYS A 5 69.14 8.40 -103.76
N PHE A 6 70.25 9.14 -103.75
CA PHE A 6 70.53 10.22 -102.81
C PHE A 6 69.37 11.21 -102.77
N THR A 7 68.96 11.75 -103.92
CA THR A 7 67.86 12.72 -104.03
C THR A 7 66.53 12.16 -103.52
N ASN A 8 66.23 10.90 -103.82
CA ASN A 8 64.99 10.25 -103.38
C ASN A 8 64.97 9.98 -101.87
N VAL A 9 66.07 9.44 -101.30
CA VAL A 9 66.21 9.22 -99.85
C VAL A 9 66.17 10.56 -99.11
N ARG A 10 66.90 11.57 -99.60
CA ARG A 10 66.94 12.92 -99.02
C ARG A 10 65.54 13.55 -98.94
N LYS A 11 64.76 13.48 -100.03
CA LYS A 11 63.36 13.96 -100.08
C LYS A 11 62.45 13.25 -99.07
N ARG A 12 62.54 11.92 -98.93
CA ARG A 12 61.73 11.16 -97.96
C ARG A 12 62.11 11.50 -96.51
N LEU A 13 63.38 11.77 -96.25
CA LEU A 13 63.86 12.26 -94.94
C LEU A 13 63.39 13.68 -94.65
N ASP A 14 63.45 14.61 -95.62
CA ASP A 14 62.93 15.98 -95.47
C ASP A 14 61.42 16.02 -95.20
N GLN A 15 60.64 15.15 -95.86
CA GLN A 15 59.21 14.98 -95.62
C GLN A 15 58.89 14.51 -94.19
N LEU A 16 59.84 13.85 -93.52
CA LEU A 16 59.74 13.40 -92.13
C LEU A 16 60.49 14.32 -91.15
N GLY A 17 60.95 15.50 -91.61
CA GLY A 17 61.61 16.51 -90.77
C GLY A 17 63.11 16.28 -90.52
N TYR A 18 63.70 15.20 -91.03
CA TYR A 18 65.15 14.95 -90.94
C TYR A 18 65.90 15.83 -91.95
N ARG A 19 66.36 16.99 -91.49
CA ARG A 19 66.99 18.04 -92.32
C ARG A 19 68.51 18.08 -92.26
N GLN A 20 69.14 17.15 -91.53
CA GLN A 20 70.59 17.06 -91.37
C GLN A 20 71.29 16.78 -92.71
N ALA A 21 72.55 17.23 -92.83
CA ALA A 21 73.38 16.94 -94.00
C ALA A 21 73.69 15.43 -94.09
N LEU A 22 73.61 14.89 -95.30
CA LEU A 22 73.84 13.47 -95.60
C LEU A 22 74.96 13.34 -96.63
N GLY A 23 75.92 12.44 -96.39
CA GLY A 23 76.95 12.08 -97.36
C GLY A 23 76.44 11.05 -98.37
N ILE A 24 76.96 11.07 -99.61
CA ILE A 24 76.54 10.16 -100.68
C ILE A 24 76.85 8.70 -100.33
N GLU A 25 78.02 8.43 -99.73
CA GLU A 25 78.43 7.10 -99.26
C GLU A 25 77.46 6.47 -98.25
N SER A 26 76.75 7.28 -97.46
CA SER A 26 75.81 6.79 -96.43
C SER A 26 74.47 6.33 -97.00
N VAL A 27 74.13 6.70 -98.25
CA VAL A 27 72.82 6.44 -98.85
C VAL A 27 72.41 4.96 -98.85
N PRO A 28 73.25 3.98 -99.22
CA PRO A 28 72.82 2.58 -99.30
C PRO A 28 72.45 1.97 -97.94
N LEU A 29 73.09 2.44 -96.87
CA LEU A 29 72.76 2.03 -95.50
C LEU A 29 71.46 2.70 -95.03
N VAL A 30 71.32 4.02 -95.26
CA VAL A 30 70.12 4.78 -94.89
C VAL A 30 68.89 4.32 -95.67
N GLU A 31 69.03 3.97 -96.95
CA GLU A 31 67.95 3.41 -97.77
C GLU A 31 67.42 2.07 -97.22
N LYS A 32 68.32 1.19 -96.74
CA LYS A 32 67.95 -0.06 -96.07
C LYS A 32 67.28 0.19 -94.71
N LEU A 33 67.95 0.91 -93.80
CA LEU A 33 67.42 1.21 -92.47
C LEU A 33 66.06 1.93 -92.53
N PHE A 34 65.86 2.81 -93.52
CA PHE A 34 64.57 3.46 -93.75
C PHE A 34 63.49 2.49 -94.24
N THR A 35 63.85 1.56 -95.14
CA THR A 35 62.92 0.52 -95.63
C THR A 35 62.53 -0.44 -94.49
N ASP A 36 63.49 -0.85 -93.66
CA ASP A 36 63.27 -1.69 -92.50
C ASP A 36 62.41 -0.98 -91.44
N LEU A 37 62.62 0.33 -91.23
CA LEU A 37 61.81 1.14 -90.32
C LEU A 37 60.35 1.30 -90.81
N VAL A 38 60.14 1.48 -92.12
CA VAL A 38 58.79 1.49 -92.71
C VAL A 38 58.13 0.12 -92.56
N HIS A 39 58.83 -0.96 -92.93
CA HIS A 39 58.27 -2.31 -92.83
C HIS A 39 57.95 -2.73 -91.39
N THR A 40 58.80 -2.38 -90.42
CA THR A 40 58.56 -2.68 -89.00
C THR A 40 57.44 -1.81 -88.40
N THR A 41 57.32 -0.54 -88.78
CA THR A 41 56.21 0.32 -88.31
C THR A 41 54.87 -0.07 -88.93
N GLU A 42 54.83 -0.48 -90.21
CA GLU A 42 53.63 -1.06 -90.84
C GLU A 42 53.26 -2.42 -90.22
N SER A 43 54.25 -3.28 -89.98
CA SER A 43 54.04 -4.57 -89.28
C SER A 43 53.48 -4.36 -87.87
N LEU A 44 54.02 -3.39 -87.11
CA LEU A 44 53.54 -3.03 -85.78
C LEU A 44 52.12 -2.43 -85.82
N LYS A 45 51.81 -1.60 -86.81
CA LYS A 45 50.47 -1.06 -87.04
C LYS A 45 49.46 -2.18 -87.32
N ASN A 46 49.81 -3.12 -88.18
CA ASN A 46 48.98 -4.28 -88.53
C ASN A 46 48.79 -5.20 -87.31
N ALA A 47 49.85 -5.48 -86.54
CA ALA A 47 49.76 -6.25 -85.30
C ALA A 47 48.85 -5.58 -84.25
N LYS A 48 48.97 -4.25 -84.06
CA LYS A 48 48.09 -3.47 -83.17
C LYS A 48 46.63 -3.52 -83.63
N LEU A 49 46.36 -3.42 -84.93
CA LEU A 49 45.00 -3.53 -85.48
C LEU A 49 44.41 -4.94 -85.28
N GLN A 50 45.19 -6.00 -85.51
CA GLN A 50 44.76 -7.38 -85.23
C GLN A 50 44.53 -7.65 -83.74
N LEU A 51 45.38 -7.12 -82.86
CA LEU A 51 45.23 -7.23 -81.41
C LEU A 51 43.98 -6.49 -80.92
N ASN A 52 43.72 -5.28 -81.41
CA ASN A 52 42.49 -4.54 -81.13
C ASN A 52 41.24 -5.26 -81.66
N LYS A 53 41.31 -5.90 -82.83
CA LYS A 53 40.20 -6.74 -83.34
C LYS A 53 39.97 -7.94 -82.42
N ARG A 54 41.01 -8.73 -82.12
CA ARG A 54 40.93 -9.85 -81.17
C ARG A 54 40.43 -9.44 -79.79
N GLY A 55 40.76 -8.23 -79.32
CA GLY A 55 40.23 -7.65 -78.09
C GLY A 55 38.71 -7.47 -78.15
N LYS A 56 38.19 -6.86 -79.22
CA LYS A 56 36.75 -6.69 -79.46
C LYS A 56 36.03 -8.02 -79.63
N ASP A 57 36.59 -8.93 -80.41
CA ASP A 57 36.04 -10.27 -80.63
C ASP A 57 35.98 -11.04 -79.30
N ARG A 58 37.01 -10.93 -78.43
CA ARG A 58 36.99 -11.53 -77.09
C ARG A 58 35.91 -10.91 -76.19
N THR A 59 35.73 -9.59 -76.19
CA THR A 59 34.66 -8.96 -75.40
C THR A 59 33.27 -9.39 -75.86
N THR A 60 33.00 -9.48 -77.17
CA THR A 60 31.69 -9.95 -77.63
C THR A 60 31.46 -11.43 -77.34
N PHE A 61 32.49 -12.29 -77.33
CA PHE A 61 32.35 -13.66 -76.81
C PHE A 61 32.10 -13.70 -75.30
N GLU A 62 32.73 -12.83 -74.50
CA GLU A 62 32.50 -12.72 -73.06
C GLU A 62 31.05 -12.27 -72.77
N ASP A 63 30.58 -11.22 -73.46
CA ASP A 63 29.23 -10.66 -73.36
C ASP A 63 28.16 -11.69 -73.76
N ASN A 64 28.38 -12.42 -74.87
CA ASN A 64 27.47 -13.48 -75.32
C ASN A 64 27.46 -14.70 -74.39
N ALA A 65 28.55 -14.99 -73.68
CA ALA A 65 28.62 -16.07 -72.71
C ALA A 65 28.02 -15.70 -71.34
N GLN A 66 27.95 -14.42 -71.00
CA GLN A 66 27.54 -13.95 -69.68
C GLN A 66 26.10 -14.33 -69.28
N PRO A 67 25.08 -14.32 -70.17
CA PRO A 67 23.75 -14.85 -69.85
C PRO A 67 23.77 -16.33 -69.46
N TYR A 68 24.51 -17.17 -70.20
CA TYR A 68 24.61 -18.60 -69.91
C TYR A 68 25.38 -18.88 -68.62
N LYS A 69 26.45 -18.11 -68.33
CA LYS A 69 27.13 -18.16 -67.02
C LYS A 69 26.18 -17.81 -65.88
N SER A 70 25.36 -16.77 -66.05
CA SER A 70 24.38 -16.32 -65.05
C SER A 70 23.27 -17.34 -64.81
N ASP A 71 22.65 -17.85 -65.88
CA ASP A 71 21.57 -18.84 -65.76
C ASP A 71 22.08 -20.19 -65.23
N ASN A 72 23.27 -20.67 -65.63
CA ASN A 72 23.91 -21.82 -64.99
C ASN A 72 24.16 -21.58 -63.49
N ALA A 73 24.60 -20.39 -63.09
CA ALA A 73 24.79 -20.02 -61.69
C ALA A 73 23.46 -19.84 -60.90
N LYS A 74 22.31 -19.68 -61.57
CA LYS A 74 20.98 -19.81 -60.96
C LYS A 74 20.61 -21.28 -60.80
N LEU A 75 20.66 -22.06 -61.88
CA LEU A 75 20.29 -23.49 -61.90
C LEU A 75 21.10 -24.32 -60.90
N VAL A 76 22.39 -24.07 -60.74
CA VAL A 76 23.23 -24.78 -59.74
C VAL A 76 22.81 -24.42 -58.30
N ARG A 77 22.40 -23.19 -58.02
CA ARG A 77 21.88 -22.80 -56.69
C ARG A 77 20.53 -23.45 -56.42
N GLU A 78 19.61 -23.39 -57.37
CA GLU A 78 18.28 -24.00 -57.29
C GLU A 78 18.38 -25.53 -57.12
N ASN A 79 19.25 -26.20 -57.88
CA ASN A 79 19.47 -27.64 -57.77
C ASN A 79 20.04 -28.03 -56.38
N ASN A 80 21.01 -27.29 -55.87
CA ASN A 80 21.55 -27.49 -54.53
C ASN A 80 20.50 -27.23 -53.44
N GLU A 81 19.66 -26.21 -53.59
CA GLU A 81 18.58 -25.92 -52.64
C GLU A 81 17.51 -27.02 -52.64
N LEU A 82 17.02 -27.41 -53.82
CA LEU A 82 16.06 -28.51 -53.97
C LEU A 82 16.62 -29.83 -53.40
N HIS A 83 17.91 -30.10 -53.55
CA HIS A 83 18.57 -31.27 -52.96
C HIS A 83 18.53 -31.22 -51.41
N VAL A 84 18.79 -30.05 -50.81
CA VAL A 84 18.68 -29.86 -49.33
C VAL A 84 17.22 -29.93 -48.86
N GLN A 85 16.27 -29.36 -49.60
CA GLN A 85 14.84 -29.47 -49.30
C GLN A 85 14.36 -30.93 -49.35
N LEU A 86 14.81 -31.71 -50.34
CA LEU A 86 14.48 -33.13 -50.50
C LEU A 86 15.04 -33.99 -49.36
N ILE A 87 16.29 -33.71 -48.91
CA ILE A 87 16.86 -34.37 -47.72
C ILE A 87 15.99 -34.10 -46.49
N ARG A 88 15.66 -32.84 -46.19
CA ARG A 88 14.84 -32.49 -45.02
C ARG A 88 13.45 -33.13 -45.06
N ALA A 89 12.75 -33.02 -46.20
CA ALA A 89 11.43 -33.65 -46.37
C ALA A 89 11.48 -35.19 -46.20
N LYS A 90 12.59 -35.83 -46.59
CA LYS A 90 12.83 -37.24 -46.32
C LYS A 90 13.05 -37.51 -44.83
N GLU A 91 13.88 -36.73 -44.16
CA GLU A 91 14.17 -36.86 -42.72
C GLU A 91 12.90 -36.65 -41.86
N ASP A 92 12.12 -35.61 -42.15
CA ASP A 92 10.85 -35.29 -41.49
C ASP A 92 9.79 -36.38 -41.71
N SER A 93 9.67 -36.90 -42.94
CA SER A 93 8.76 -38.01 -43.24
C SER A 93 9.20 -39.32 -42.57
N GLU A 94 10.50 -39.62 -42.54
CA GLU A 94 11.04 -40.74 -41.80
C GLU A 94 10.80 -40.61 -40.29
N HIS A 95 10.95 -39.41 -39.71
CA HIS A 95 10.63 -39.14 -38.30
C HIS A 95 9.15 -39.40 -38.02
N THR A 96 8.26 -38.81 -38.83
CA THR A 96 6.80 -38.98 -38.74
C THR A 96 6.41 -40.45 -38.86
N ILE A 97 7.01 -41.21 -39.79
CA ILE A 97 6.78 -42.66 -39.95
C ILE A 97 7.27 -43.45 -38.72
N LYS A 98 8.42 -43.08 -38.13
CA LYS A 98 8.93 -43.69 -36.89
C LYS A 98 7.96 -43.41 -35.72
N GLU A 99 7.38 -42.22 -35.64
CA GLU A 99 6.40 -41.85 -34.61
C GLU A 99 5.05 -42.52 -34.76
N LEU A 100 4.46 -42.52 -35.95
CA LEU A 100 3.21 -43.22 -36.22
C LEU A 100 3.37 -44.74 -35.96
N LYS A 101 4.53 -45.33 -36.26
CA LYS A 101 4.85 -46.73 -35.89
C LYS A 101 5.05 -46.96 -34.39
N ARG A 102 5.48 -45.95 -33.61
CA ARG A 102 5.49 -46.03 -32.13
C ARG A 102 4.07 -45.96 -31.57
N SER A 103 3.27 -45.01 -32.05
CA SER A 103 1.88 -44.81 -31.64
C SER A 103 0.99 -46.01 -31.97
N LEU A 104 1.09 -46.54 -33.20
CA LEU A 104 0.37 -47.73 -33.65
C LEU A 104 0.60 -48.91 -32.69
N ARG A 105 1.86 -49.26 -32.39
CA ARG A 105 2.17 -50.36 -31.46
C ARG A 105 1.61 -50.14 -30.05
N LYS A 106 1.62 -48.90 -29.55
CA LYS A 106 1.00 -48.57 -28.25
C LYS A 106 -0.52 -48.85 -28.29
N MET A 107 -1.20 -48.40 -29.33
CA MET A 107 -2.63 -48.67 -29.52
C MET A 107 -2.92 -50.17 -29.77
N GLU A 108 -2.04 -50.90 -30.43
CA GLU A 108 -2.16 -52.36 -30.65
C GLU A 108 -2.06 -53.13 -29.33
N HIS A 109 -1.12 -52.76 -28.45
CA HIS A 109 -1.01 -53.33 -27.09
C HIS A 109 -2.25 -52.99 -26.24
N GLU A 110 -2.65 -51.71 -26.16
CA GLU A 110 -3.84 -51.30 -25.40
C GLU A 110 -5.13 -52.00 -25.90
N ASN A 111 -5.25 -52.22 -27.21
CA ASN A 111 -6.36 -52.94 -27.82
C ASN A 111 -6.32 -54.45 -27.49
N ALA A 112 -5.13 -55.06 -27.42
CA ALA A 112 -4.96 -56.44 -26.97
C ALA A 112 -5.34 -56.61 -25.49
N ASP A 113 -4.89 -55.69 -24.62
CA ASP A 113 -5.22 -55.69 -23.19
C ASP A 113 -6.72 -55.47 -22.95
N LEU A 114 -7.35 -54.54 -23.68
CA LEU A 114 -8.79 -54.32 -23.63
C LEU A 114 -9.60 -55.54 -24.13
N LYS A 115 -9.13 -56.26 -25.16
CA LYS A 115 -9.74 -57.52 -25.62
C LYS A 115 -9.63 -58.63 -24.57
N PHE A 116 -8.47 -58.75 -23.92
CA PHE A 116 -8.26 -59.71 -22.83
C PHE A 116 -9.17 -59.39 -21.63
N LEU A 117 -9.23 -58.13 -21.20
CA LEU A 117 -10.09 -57.66 -20.12
C LEU A 117 -11.58 -57.85 -20.44
N ASN A 118 -12.02 -57.52 -21.67
CA ASN A 118 -13.39 -57.77 -22.12
C ASN A 118 -13.72 -59.27 -22.07
N THR A 119 -12.80 -60.13 -22.51
CA THR A 119 -12.95 -61.60 -22.44
C THR A 119 -13.10 -62.07 -20.99
N GLN A 120 -12.31 -61.54 -20.04
CA GLN A 120 -12.49 -61.83 -18.61
C GLN A 120 -13.88 -61.39 -18.10
N TYR A 121 -14.35 -60.19 -18.47
CA TYR A 121 -15.70 -59.75 -18.09
C TYR A 121 -16.79 -60.63 -18.69
N VAL A 122 -16.67 -61.09 -19.94
CA VAL A 122 -17.60 -62.06 -20.55
C VAL A 122 -17.62 -63.39 -19.78
N HIS A 123 -16.47 -63.90 -19.32
CA HIS A 123 -16.43 -65.08 -18.45
C HIS A 123 -17.07 -64.81 -17.07
N LYS A 124 -16.85 -63.63 -16.49
CA LYS A 124 -17.43 -63.24 -15.20
C LYS A 124 -18.95 -63.07 -15.27
N VAL A 125 -19.48 -62.48 -16.36
CA VAL A 125 -20.92 -62.38 -16.62
C VAL A 125 -21.53 -63.77 -16.73
N LYS A 126 -20.97 -64.67 -17.57
CA LYS A 126 -21.46 -66.05 -17.70
C LYS A 126 -21.48 -66.83 -16.38
N ALA A 127 -20.51 -66.60 -15.50
CA ALA A 127 -20.49 -67.20 -14.16
C ALA A 127 -21.62 -66.65 -13.26
N LEU A 128 -21.92 -65.36 -13.33
CA LEU A 128 -23.03 -64.73 -12.59
C LEU A 128 -24.40 -65.09 -13.18
N GLU A 129 -24.52 -65.24 -14.50
CA GLU A 129 -25.73 -65.74 -15.16
C GLU A 129 -26.04 -67.19 -14.72
N LYS A 130 -25.02 -68.04 -14.60
CA LYS A 130 -25.15 -69.41 -14.09
C LYS A 130 -25.60 -69.43 -12.62
N ASP A 131 -24.93 -68.67 -11.75
CA ASP A 131 -25.29 -68.52 -10.33
C ASP A 131 -26.71 -67.96 -10.14
N SER A 132 -27.10 -66.96 -10.95
CA SER A 132 -28.47 -66.40 -10.96
C SER A 132 -29.51 -67.42 -11.42
N SER A 133 -29.19 -68.22 -12.45
CA SER A 133 -30.04 -69.32 -12.92
C SER A 133 -30.22 -70.40 -11.85
N GLU A 134 -29.13 -70.84 -11.21
CA GLU A 134 -29.14 -71.81 -10.11
C GLU A 134 -29.96 -71.31 -8.91
N LYS A 135 -29.83 -70.03 -8.55
CA LYS A 135 -30.66 -69.38 -7.53
C LYS A 135 -32.13 -69.32 -7.94
N THR A 136 -32.44 -69.03 -9.21
CA THR A 136 -33.81 -68.98 -9.73
C THR A 136 -34.46 -70.36 -9.70
N ILE A 137 -33.73 -71.41 -10.13
CA ILE A 137 -34.15 -72.81 -10.02
C ILE A 137 -34.39 -73.17 -8.54
N ARG A 138 -33.48 -72.82 -7.64
CA ARG A 138 -33.63 -73.11 -6.20
C ARG A 138 -34.80 -72.37 -5.55
N ILE A 139 -35.10 -71.14 -5.98
CA ILE A 139 -36.32 -70.43 -5.58
C ILE A 139 -37.55 -71.17 -6.10
N SER A 140 -37.54 -71.62 -7.36
CA SER A 140 -38.63 -72.42 -7.93
C SER A 140 -38.84 -73.75 -7.19
N GLU A 141 -37.78 -74.48 -6.82
CA GLU A 141 -37.89 -75.69 -5.99
C GLU A 141 -38.51 -75.42 -4.62
N LEU A 142 -38.12 -74.30 -3.98
CA LEU A 142 -38.64 -73.91 -2.67
C LEU A 142 -40.09 -73.45 -2.77
N GLN A 143 -40.46 -72.74 -3.84
CA GLN A 143 -41.83 -72.36 -4.15
C GLN A 143 -42.70 -73.58 -4.49
N GLU A 144 -42.19 -74.55 -5.24
CA GLU A 144 -42.90 -75.80 -5.52
C GLU A 144 -43.14 -76.61 -4.23
N LYS A 145 -42.14 -76.72 -3.35
CA LYS A 145 -42.30 -77.29 -2.01
C LYS A 145 -43.28 -76.50 -1.14
N ASN A 146 -43.45 -75.19 -1.38
CA ASN A 146 -44.45 -74.36 -0.74
C ASN A 146 -45.86 -74.54 -1.35
N LEU A 147 -45.98 -74.75 -2.66
CA LEU A 147 -47.26 -75.09 -3.32
C LEU A 147 -47.76 -76.50 -2.96
N HIS A 148 -46.84 -77.41 -2.61
CA HIS A 148 -47.15 -78.73 -2.04
C HIS A 148 -47.32 -78.70 -0.51
N ALA A 149 -46.95 -77.60 0.17
CA ALA A 149 -47.33 -77.38 1.56
C ALA A 149 -48.83 -77.03 1.60
N VAL A 150 -49.65 -77.97 2.07
CA VAL A 150 -51.10 -77.85 2.02
C VAL A 150 -51.59 -76.82 3.03
N VAL A 151 -51.70 -75.56 2.59
CA VAL A 151 -52.48 -74.53 3.29
C VAL A 151 -53.95 -74.82 3.05
N GLU A 152 -54.56 -75.60 3.95
CA GLU A 152 -56.00 -75.87 3.95
C GLU A 152 -56.78 -74.56 4.12
N THR A 153 -57.26 -74.01 3.00
CA THR A 153 -58.16 -72.86 2.96
C THR A 153 -59.58 -73.36 2.63
N PRO A 154 -60.55 -73.27 3.56
CA PRO A 154 -61.88 -73.83 3.36
C PRO A 154 -62.72 -72.97 2.38
N GLY A 155 -62.56 -73.22 1.08
CA GLY A 155 -63.26 -72.49 0.02
C GLY A 155 -62.88 -72.88 -1.42
N GLY A 156 -62.48 -74.14 -1.65
CA GLY A 156 -61.72 -74.56 -2.83
C GLY A 156 -62.37 -74.28 -4.20
N ARG A 157 -61.67 -73.50 -5.05
CA ARG A 157 -61.81 -73.38 -6.52
C ARG A 157 -60.49 -72.86 -7.12
N LYS A 158 -59.97 -73.47 -8.21
CA LYS A 158 -58.74 -73.06 -8.93
C LYS A 158 -58.99 -72.99 -10.46
N LYS A 159 -58.30 -72.11 -11.21
CA LYS A 159 -58.27 -72.00 -12.70
C LYS A 159 -56.94 -71.38 -13.22
N GLN A 160 -56.54 -71.64 -14.48
CA GLN A 160 -55.23 -71.26 -15.11
C GLN A 160 -55.28 -71.26 -16.67
N ILE A 161 -54.51 -70.42 -17.43
CA ILE A 161 -54.64 -70.18 -18.93
C ILE A 161 -53.30 -69.71 -19.67
N PRO A 162 -52.95 -70.15 -20.94
CA PRO A 162 -51.75 -69.71 -21.80
C PRO A 162 -51.91 -69.45 -23.38
N THR A 163 -50.91 -68.91 -24.20
CA THR A 163 -51.00 -68.42 -25.70
C THR A 163 -49.70 -68.41 -26.70
N ARG A 164 -49.71 -68.13 -28.11
CA ARG A 164 -48.63 -68.42 -29.28
C ARG A 164 -48.77 -68.00 -30.92
N ARG A 165 -47.76 -67.75 -31.95
CA ARG A 165 -47.62 -67.82 -33.61
C ARG A 165 -46.60 -66.87 -34.58
N GLN A 166 -46.35 -66.64 -36.00
CA GLN A 166 -45.96 -67.26 -37.46
C GLN A 166 -45.50 -66.32 -38.82
N ARG A 167 -44.94 -66.70 -40.12
CA ARG A 167 -44.44 -65.88 -41.47
C ARG A 167 -44.12 -66.50 -43.03
N MET A 168 -43.87 -65.81 -44.28
CA MET A 168 -43.45 -66.24 -45.81
C MET A 168 -42.95 -65.24 -47.11
N ASP A 169 -42.54 -65.62 -48.46
CA ASP A 169 -41.78 -64.86 -49.70
C ASP A 169 -41.86 -65.17 -51.39
N ILE A 170 -41.19 -64.52 -52.51
CA ILE A 170 -41.29 -64.68 -54.14
C ILE A 170 -40.17 -64.19 -55.37
N LYS A 171 -40.29 -64.28 -56.82
CA LYS A 171 -39.31 -64.03 -58.13
C LYS A 171 -39.86 -63.73 -59.71
N SER A 172 -39.40 -63.59 -61.07
CA SER A 172 -38.25 -63.55 -62.25
C SER A 172 -38.71 -63.23 -63.87
N THR A 173 -38.20 -63.11 -65.23
CA THR A 173 -37.03 -63.01 -66.38
C THR A 173 -37.48 -62.86 -68.02
N LEU A 174 -36.95 -62.74 -69.38
CA LEU A 174 -35.79 -62.52 -70.51
C LEU A 174 -36.24 -62.46 -72.16
N ASN A 175 -35.72 -62.35 -73.53
CA ASN A 175 -34.58 -62.05 -74.67
C ASN A 175 -35.01 -62.13 -76.33
N ARG A 176 -34.44 -62.02 -77.67
CA ARG A 176 -33.40 -61.40 -78.77
C ARG A 176 -33.47 -61.79 -80.44
N SER A 177 -33.01 -61.05 -81.60
CA SER A 177 -32.35 -61.41 -83.07
C SER A 177 -32.71 -60.64 -84.53
N ASP A 178 -32.28 -60.70 -85.93
CA ASP A 178 -31.09 -60.68 -87.02
C ASP A 178 -31.33 -60.58 -88.72
N GLY A 179 -30.42 -60.31 -89.81
CA GLY A 179 -30.58 -60.36 -91.44
C GLY A 179 -29.60 -59.76 -92.71
N ALA A 180 -29.67 -60.04 -94.14
CA ALA A 180 -28.83 -59.54 -95.47
C ALA A 180 -29.20 -59.96 -97.09
N THR A 181 -28.76 -59.78 -98.47
CA THR A 181 -27.91 -59.05 -99.70
C THR A 181 -28.20 -59.49 -101.32
N ARG A 182 -27.73 -59.28 -102.70
CA ARG A 182 -26.83 -58.56 -103.86
C ARG A 182 -27.02 -58.83 -105.55
N SER A 183 -26.42 -58.19 -106.70
CA SER A 183 -26.47 -58.47 -108.32
C SER A 183 -25.47 -57.86 -109.56
N ALA A 184 -25.51 -58.05 -111.02
CA ALA A 184 -24.68 -57.48 -112.32
C ALA A 184 -24.87 -57.84 -114.00
N SER A 185 -24.29 -57.20 -115.18
CA SER A 185 -24.26 -57.56 -116.79
C SER A 185 -23.50 -56.71 -118.09
N ALA A 186 -23.35 -57.06 -119.50
CA ALA A 186 -22.69 -56.32 -120.82
C ALA A 186 -22.69 -56.82 -122.48
N TYR A 187 -22.24 -56.12 -123.70
CA TYR A 187 -22.10 -56.55 -125.29
C TYR A 187 -21.30 -55.77 -126.62
N THR A 188 -21.45 -55.97 -128.06
CA THR A 188 -20.50 -55.77 -129.40
C THR A 188 -20.84 -55.16 -130.99
N HIS A 189 -20.10 -55.28 -132.24
CA HIS A 189 -20.21 -54.55 -133.69
C HIS A 189 -19.85 -55.10 -135.21
N ASP A 190 -20.20 -54.31 -136.28
CA ASP A 190 -20.19 -54.57 -137.77
C ASP A 190 -19.70 -53.37 -138.74
N PRO A 191 -19.56 -53.48 -140.12
CA PRO A 191 -18.79 -52.48 -140.96
C PRO A 191 -19.19 -52.04 -142.44
N TYR A 192 -18.67 -50.87 -142.94
CA TYR A 192 -18.54 -50.26 -144.32
C TYR A 192 -17.13 -49.58 -144.48
N VAL A 193 -16.10 -50.23 -143.94
CA VAL A 193 -15.04 -49.52 -143.21
C VAL A 193 -13.81 -49.09 -144.04
N ALA A 194 -13.57 -49.58 -145.26
CA ALA A 194 -12.27 -49.44 -145.95
C ALA A 194 -11.87 -48.02 -146.43
N ASP A 195 -12.75 -47.26 -147.10
CA ASP A 195 -12.40 -45.89 -147.52
C ASP A 195 -12.50 -44.89 -146.36
N LEU A 196 -13.39 -45.17 -145.39
CA LEU A 196 -13.41 -44.45 -144.13
C LEU A 196 -12.13 -44.74 -143.32
N LEU A 197 -11.54 -45.95 -143.42
CA LEU A 197 -10.22 -46.29 -142.89
C LEU A 197 -9.16 -45.44 -143.56
N ASN A 198 -9.04 -45.39 -144.90
CA ASN A 198 -8.00 -44.55 -145.55
C ASN A 198 -8.01 -43.09 -145.05
N VAL A 199 -9.19 -42.48 -144.89
CA VAL A 199 -9.35 -41.12 -144.33
C VAL A 199 -9.09 -41.09 -142.82
N ALA A 200 -9.52 -42.11 -142.07
CA ALA A 200 -9.23 -42.25 -140.65
C ALA A 200 -7.75 -42.55 -140.38
N ASP A 201 -7.03 -43.20 -141.29
CA ASP A 201 -5.64 -43.63 -141.16
C ASP A 201 -4.71 -42.45 -141.40
N GLY A 202 -4.94 -41.65 -142.45
CA GLY A 202 -4.27 -40.34 -142.58
C GLY A 202 -4.60 -39.39 -141.41
N ARG A 203 -5.82 -39.47 -140.86
CA ARG A 203 -6.20 -38.74 -139.64
C ARG A 203 -5.56 -39.34 -138.38
N ILE A 204 -5.30 -40.64 -138.33
CA ILE A 204 -4.61 -41.35 -137.26
C ILE A 204 -3.12 -41.01 -137.31
N GLU A 205 -2.49 -40.94 -138.48
CA GLU A 205 -1.11 -40.45 -138.63
C GLU A 205 -0.99 -38.99 -138.20
N GLU A 206 -1.91 -38.11 -138.62
CA GLU A 206 -1.95 -36.71 -138.17
C GLU A 206 -2.14 -36.60 -136.65
N LEU A 207 -3.02 -37.42 -136.07
CA LEU A 207 -3.25 -37.49 -134.64
C LEU A 207 -2.08 -38.13 -133.89
N GLN A 208 -1.42 -39.16 -134.42
CA GLN A 208 -0.24 -39.83 -133.85
C GLN A 208 0.98 -38.91 -133.86
N GLY A 209 1.17 -38.12 -134.92
CA GLY A 209 2.18 -37.06 -134.96
C GLY A 209 1.96 -36.08 -133.82
N LYS A 210 0.73 -35.56 -133.68
CA LYS A 210 0.34 -34.67 -132.57
C LYS A 210 0.41 -35.34 -131.20
N LEU A 211 0.14 -36.64 -131.10
CA LEU A 211 0.26 -37.40 -129.85
C LEU A 211 1.73 -37.55 -129.45
N ASN A 212 2.61 -37.87 -130.40
CA ASN A 212 4.07 -37.87 -130.20
C ASN A 212 4.60 -36.49 -129.83
N GLU A 213 4.16 -35.41 -130.48
CA GLU A 213 4.55 -34.04 -130.12
C GLU A 213 4.13 -33.71 -128.69
N MET A 214 2.86 -33.92 -128.34
CA MET A 214 2.32 -33.73 -126.99
C MET A 214 2.98 -34.63 -125.94
N GLU A 215 3.36 -35.86 -126.29
CA GLU A 215 4.05 -36.80 -125.40
C GLU A 215 5.51 -36.39 -125.16
N ASN A 216 6.23 -35.95 -126.21
CA ASN A 216 7.57 -35.36 -126.09
C ASN A 216 7.54 -34.06 -125.24
N GLU A 217 6.54 -33.20 -125.44
CA GLU A 217 6.34 -32.02 -124.59
C GLU A 217 6.00 -32.40 -123.14
N ARG A 218 5.13 -33.40 -122.92
CA ARG A 218 4.80 -33.93 -121.58
C ARG A 218 6.06 -34.42 -120.88
N GLU A 219 6.88 -35.24 -121.53
CA GLU A 219 8.14 -35.72 -120.95
C GLU A 219 9.13 -34.57 -120.68
N ALA A 220 9.25 -33.59 -121.59
CA ALA A 220 10.13 -32.44 -121.41
C ALA A 220 9.69 -31.60 -120.19
N MET A 221 8.38 -31.40 -120.03
CA MET A 221 7.79 -30.72 -118.87
C MET A 221 7.91 -31.54 -117.59
N GLU A 222 7.80 -32.86 -117.64
CA GLU A 222 8.02 -33.75 -116.49
C GLU A 222 9.50 -33.74 -116.05
N ARG A 223 10.45 -33.79 -116.99
CA ARG A 223 11.90 -33.64 -116.73
C ARG A 223 12.20 -32.28 -116.07
N ARG A 224 11.57 -31.20 -116.52
CA ARG A 224 11.64 -29.86 -115.89
C ARG A 224 11.04 -29.87 -114.48
N ASN A 225 9.84 -30.42 -114.31
CA ASN A 225 9.14 -30.50 -113.02
C ASN A 225 9.95 -31.30 -111.97
N LYS A 226 10.53 -32.43 -112.37
CA LYS A 226 11.44 -33.27 -111.56
C LYS A 226 12.70 -32.53 -111.13
N THR A 227 13.21 -31.63 -111.96
CA THR A 227 14.37 -30.78 -111.64
C THR A 227 14.00 -29.66 -110.66
N LEU A 228 12.86 -29.00 -110.87
CA LEU A 228 12.35 -27.96 -109.95
C LEU A 228 12.00 -28.54 -108.57
N ARG A 229 11.39 -29.73 -108.50
CA ARG A 229 11.12 -30.44 -107.23
C ARG A 229 12.41 -30.68 -106.43
N LYS A 230 13.49 -31.12 -107.07
CA LYS A 230 14.80 -31.27 -106.41
C LYS A 230 15.36 -29.93 -105.90
N GLN A 231 15.19 -28.85 -106.66
CA GLN A 231 15.63 -27.51 -106.21
C GLN A 231 14.83 -27.02 -104.99
N VAL A 232 13.53 -27.31 -104.92
CA VAL A 232 12.69 -27.05 -103.75
C VAL A 232 13.17 -27.91 -102.57
N GLU A 233 13.31 -29.22 -102.75
CA GLU A 233 13.80 -30.15 -101.72
C GLU A 233 15.17 -29.75 -101.14
N HIS A 234 16.10 -29.26 -101.97
CA HIS A 234 17.38 -28.72 -101.51
C HIS A 234 17.25 -27.40 -100.73
N ARG A 235 16.30 -26.53 -101.09
CA ARG A 235 16.03 -25.29 -100.37
C ARG A 235 15.35 -25.56 -99.03
N ASP A 236 14.41 -26.49 -98.98
CA ASP A 236 13.67 -26.82 -97.76
C ASP A 236 14.62 -27.43 -96.72
N LYS A 237 15.54 -28.32 -97.12
CA LYS A 237 16.60 -28.86 -96.25
C LYS A 237 17.57 -27.78 -95.74
N GLU A 238 17.86 -26.75 -96.54
CA GLU A 238 18.68 -25.63 -96.09
C GLU A 238 17.89 -24.68 -95.16
N ILE A 239 16.58 -24.51 -95.37
CA ILE A 239 15.69 -23.78 -94.46
C ILE A 239 15.59 -24.52 -93.12
N GLU A 240 15.43 -25.85 -93.12
CA GLU A 240 15.49 -26.67 -91.90
C GLU A 240 16.85 -26.51 -91.19
N ARG A 241 17.96 -26.63 -91.92
CA ARG A 241 19.32 -26.50 -91.36
C ARG A 241 19.57 -25.11 -90.75
N LEU A 242 19.10 -24.05 -91.39
CA LEU A 242 19.19 -22.69 -90.88
C LEU A 242 18.23 -22.44 -89.71
N GLY A 243 17.03 -23.04 -89.72
CA GLY A 243 16.07 -23.01 -88.61
C GLY A 243 16.66 -23.61 -87.34
N HIS A 244 17.20 -24.84 -87.42
CA HIS A 244 17.87 -25.50 -86.29
C HIS A 244 19.07 -24.68 -85.75
N LEU A 245 19.74 -23.90 -86.60
CA LEU A 245 20.83 -22.99 -86.18
C LEU A 245 20.34 -21.75 -85.43
N LEU A 246 19.08 -21.35 -85.59
CA LEU A 246 18.47 -20.16 -85.00
C LEU A 246 17.63 -20.47 -83.75
N GLU A 247 17.15 -21.71 -83.61
CA GLU A 247 16.22 -22.14 -82.56
C GLU A 247 16.83 -22.18 -81.14
N GLY A 248 18.16 -22.12 -81.02
CA GLY A 248 18.87 -22.05 -79.72
C GLY A 248 18.97 -20.65 -79.07
N GLY A 249 18.38 -19.60 -79.65
CA GLY A 249 18.56 -18.22 -79.20
C GLY A 249 17.61 -17.78 -78.07
N ARG A 250 18.16 -17.27 -76.95
CA ARG A 250 17.37 -16.64 -75.87
C ARG A 250 16.68 -15.36 -76.40
N PRO A 251 15.33 -15.24 -76.42
CA PRO A 251 14.65 -14.15 -77.11
C PRO A 251 14.99 -12.76 -76.57
N LEU A 252 15.12 -11.76 -77.46
CA LEU A 252 15.43 -10.37 -77.08
C LEU A 252 14.47 -9.80 -76.03
N HIS A 253 13.17 -10.14 -76.12
CA HIS A 253 12.16 -9.73 -75.15
C HIS A 253 12.42 -10.31 -73.74
N ALA A 254 13.00 -11.51 -73.63
CA ALA A 254 13.40 -12.10 -72.35
C ALA A 254 14.62 -11.36 -71.78
N VAL A 255 15.61 -11.00 -72.60
CA VAL A 255 16.77 -10.20 -72.17
C VAL A 255 16.34 -8.79 -71.72
N MET A 256 15.38 -8.18 -72.42
CA MET A 256 14.79 -6.89 -72.02
C MET A 256 13.92 -7.00 -70.75
N LYS A 257 13.26 -8.14 -70.51
CA LYS A 257 12.54 -8.39 -69.26
C LYS A 257 13.52 -8.56 -68.10
N ASP A 258 14.56 -9.38 -68.26
CA ASP A 258 15.54 -9.67 -67.23
C ASP A 258 16.32 -8.41 -66.83
N THR A 259 16.77 -7.59 -67.79
CA THR A 259 17.45 -6.32 -67.49
C THR A 259 16.56 -5.29 -66.76
N ARG A 260 15.24 -5.31 -67.00
CA ARG A 260 14.27 -4.54 -66.20
C ARG A 260 14.07 -5.16 -64.81
N GLN A 261 13.99 -6.48 -64.71
CA GLN A 261 13.89 -7.20 -63.44
C GLN A 261 15.12 -6.90 -62.56
N ASP A 262 16.33 -6.99 -63.11
CA ASP A 262 17.60 -6.62 -62.48
C ASP A 262 17.61 -5.18 -61.92
N SER A 263 16.87 -4.25 -62.54
CA SER A 263 16.72 -2.88 -62.05
C SER A 263 15.65 -2.76 -60.95
N SER A 264 14.56 -3.52 -61.07
CA SER A 264 13.51 -3.63 -60.05
C SER A 264 14.05 -4.29 -58.78
N ASP A 265 14.80 -5.38 -58.90
CA ASP A 265 15.37 -6.13 -57.78
C ASP A 265 16.40 -5.30 -57.00
N LYS A 266 17.16 -4.43 -57.67
CA LYS A 266 18.04 -3.44 -57.02
C LYS A 266 17.26 -2.40 -56.22
N ILE A 267 16.12 -1.94 -56.74
CA ILE A 267 15.22 -1.01 -56.02
C ILE A 267 14.55 -1.71 -54.83
N VAL A 268 14.05 -2.94 -55.01
CA VAL A 268 13.47 -3.78 -53.94
C VAL A 268 14.51 -4.08 -52.86
N ALA A 269 15.74 -4.42 -53.21
CA ALA A 269 16.82 -4.63 -52.25
C ALA A 269 17.13 -3.35 -51.45
N HIS A 270 17.16 -2.17 -52.09
CA HIS A 270 17.37 -0.91 -51.40
C HIS A 270 16.19 -0.54 -50.48
N LEU A 271 14.95 -0.76 -50.93
CA LEU A 271 13.75 -0.56 -50.11
C LEU A 271 13.72 -1.52 -48.91
N ASN A 272 14.09 -2.79 -49.09
CA ASN A 272 14.19 -3.75 -48.00
C ASN A 272 15.22 -3.31 -46.95
N VAL A 273 16.40 -2.83 -47.36
CA VAL A 273 17.40 -2.28 -46.43
C VAL A 273 16.88 -1.04 -45.68
N GLN A 274 16.10 -0.17 -46.32
CA GLN A 274 15.42 0.93 -45.61
C GLN A 274 14.35 0.42 -44.63
N VAL A 275 13.55 -0.57 -45.03
CA VAL A 275 12.53 -1.19 -44.18
C VAL A 275 13.16 -1.88 -42.97
N ASP A 276 14.26 -2.62 -43.14
CA ASP A 276 15.00 -3.26 -42.06
C ASP A 276 15.57 -2.22 -41.08
N TYR A 277 16.15 -1.14 -41.59
CA TYR A 277 16.66 -0.03 -40.78
C TYR A 277 15.53 0.67 -40.00
N LEU A 278 14.39 0.94 -40.63
CA LEU A 278 13.22 1.54 -39.98
C LEU A 278 12.56 0.59 -38.97
N GLN A 279 12.49 -0.71 -39.25
CA GLN A 279 12.02 -1.72 -38.31
C GLN A 279 12.96 -1.83 -37.10
N GLN A 280 14.28 -1.78 -37.30
CA GLN A 280 15.25 -1.80 -36.20
C GLN A 280 15.15 -0.53 -35.35
N ALA A 281 15.09 0.65 -35.99
CA ALA A 281 14.87 1.91 -35.29
C ALA A 281 13.56 1.92 -34.49
N ASN A 282 12.47 1.38 -35.04
CA ASN A 282 11.20 1.22 -34.33
C ASN A 282 11.34 0.26 -33.14
N LYS A 283 11.96 -0.92 -33.29
CA LYS A 283 12.22 -1.86 -32.18
C LYS A 283 13.05 -1.21 -31.06
N ASP A 284 14.07 -0.43 -31.42
CA ASP A 284 14.92 0.28 -30.44
C ASP A 284 14.18 1.45 -29.76
N LEU A 285 13.24 2.10 -30.44
CA LEU A 285 12.34 3.10 -29.84
C LEU A 285 11.28 2.46 -28.95
N GLU A 286 10.63 1.38 -29.39
CA GLU A 286 9.69 0.57 -28.59
C GLU A 286 10.35 0.05 -27.31
N LYS A 287 11.59 -0.46 -27.43
CA LYS A 287 12.39 -0.87 -26.27
C LYS A 287 12.63 0.28 -25.31
N LYS A 288 13.11 1.45 -25.79
CA LYS A 288 13.32 2.64 -24.94
C LYS A 288 12.03 3.16 -24.30
N VAL A 289 10.90 3.12 -25.02
CA VAL A 289 9.58 3.47 -24.47
C VAL A 289 9.16 2.47 -23.39
N LYS A 290 9.41 1.17 -23.59
CA LYS A 290 9.11 0.12 -22.62
C LYS A 290 9.98 0.26 -21.36
N GLU A 291 11.28 0.45 -21.49
CA GLU A 291 12.22 0.71 -20.38
C GLU A 291 11.87 2.01 -19.64
N SER A 292 11.51 3.07 -20.37
CA SER A 292 10.98 4.32 -19.79
C SER A 292 9.64 4.12 -19.08
N SER A 293 8.82 3.17 -19.51
CA SER A 293 7.54 2.86 -18.83
C SER A 293 7.73 2.03 -17.57
N SER A 294 8.55 0.97 -17.60
CA SER A 294 8.82 0.16 -16.40
C SER A 294 9.50 1.00 -15.31
N GLY A 295 10.52 1.80 -15.66
CA GLY A 295 11.13 2.74 -14.70
C GLY A 295 10.15 3.79 -14.17
N ARG A 296 9.12 4.19 -14.94
CA ARG A 296 8.04 5.07 -14.45
C ARG A 296 7.11 4.38 -13.47
N ASP A 297 6.79 3.11 -13.70
CA ASP A 297 5.86 2.37 -12.87
C ASP A 297 6.54 1.80 -11.61
N GLU A 298 7.84 1.49 -11.67
CA GLU A 298 8.73 1.27 -10.53
C GLU A 298 8.80 2.53 -9.64
N MET A 299 9.10 3.70 -10.23
CA MET A 299 9.06 4.99 -9.52
C MET A 299 7.67 5.29 -8.95
N ARG A 300 6.58 4.94 -9.67
CA ARG A 300 5.20 5.10 -9.19
C ARG A 300 4.92 4.22 -7.97
N SER A 301 5.41 2.98 -7.95
CA SER A 301 5.32 2.11 -6.76
C SER A 301 6.07 2.75 -5.60
N GLN A 302 7.35 3.09 -5.78
CA GLN A 302 8.16 3.71 -4.72
C GLN A 302 7.51 4.98 -4.14
N VAL A 303 6.92 5.84 -4.99
CA VAL A 303 6.18 7.03 -4.54
C VAL A 303 4.90 6.67 -3.76
N LYS A 304 4.17 5.63 -4.18
CA LYS A 304 3.00 5.13 -3.43
C LYS A 304 3.42 4.53 -2.08
N ASP A 305 4.45 3.70 -2.07
CA ASP A 305 4.94 2.99 -0.88
C ASP A 305 5.49 4.00 0.16
N LEU A 306 6.24 5.01 -0.30
CA LEU A 306 6.69 6.14 0.53
C LEU A 306 5.53 7.05 0.98
N SER A 307 4.45 7.17 0.20
CA SER A 307 3.25 7.91 0.60
C SER A 307 2.49 7.19 1.72
N GLU A 308 2.37 5.85 1.63
CA GLU A 308 1.76 5.02 2.66
C GLU A 308 2.58 5.01 3.96
N GLU A 309 3.91 4.96 3.87
CA GLU A 309 4.78 5.12 5.04
C GLU A 309 4.63 6.51 5.67
N ASN A 310 4.59 7.58 4.87
CA ASN A 310 4.36 8.94 5.37
C ASN A 310 3.00 9.09 6.07
N GLU A 311 1.93 8.49 5.54
CA GLU A 311 0.62 8.50 6.21
C GLU A 311 0.67 7.73 7.55
N GLN A 312 1.30 6.55 7.58
CA GLN A 312 1.50 5.78 8.81
C GLN A 312 2.32 6.55 9.85
N LEU A 313 3.38 7.26 9.43
CA LEU A 313 4.19 8.13 10.28
C LEU A 313 3.37 9.30 10.82
N GLN A 314 2.55 9.98 10.01
CA GLN A 314 1.64 11.02 10.47
C GLN A 314 0.62 10.49 11.50
N VAL A 315 0.05 9.30 11.27
CA VAL A 315 -0.85 8.65 12.24
C VAL A 315 -0.12 8.28 13.53
N ARG A 316 1.16 7.87 13.46
CA ARG A 316 2.01 7.60 14.63
C ARG A 316 2.34 8.87 15.42
N ILE A 317 2.64 9.98 14.73
CA ILE A 317 2.85 11.30 15.34
C ILE A 317 1.57 11.75 16.06
N LYS A 318 0.42 11.74 15.37
CA LYS A 318 -0.90 12.09 15.97
C LYS A 318 -1.27 11.23 17.18
N LYS A 319 -0.83 9.96 17.22
CA LYS A 319 -0.98 9.07 18.40
C LYS A 319 -0.02 9.43 19.54
N LEU A 320 1.20 9.88 19.25
CA LEU A 320 2.18 10.33 20.24
C LEU A 320 1.80 11.71 20.82
N GLU A 321 1.32 12.64 20.00
CA GLU A 321 0.78 13.94 20.44
C GLU A 321 -0.37 13.77 21.43
N LYS A 322 -1.34 12.90 21.12
CA LYS A 322 -2.43 12.56 22.05
C LYS A 322 -1.93 11.98 23.37
N LYS A 323 -0.89 11.13 23.34
CA LYS A 323 -0.26 10.59 24.56
C LYS A 323 0.49 11.66 25.36
N LYS A 324 1.21 12.57 24.68
CA LYS A 324 1.92 13.71 25.29
C LYS A 324 0.92 14.61 26.01
N ASN A 325 -0.13 15.07 25.32
CA ASN A 325 -1.12 15.98 25.89
C ASN A 325 -1.84 15.34 27.09
N ALA A 326 -2.21 14.05 27.00
CA ALA A 326 -2.78 13.32 28.12
C ALA A 326 -1.82 13.19 29.32
N ALA A 327 -0.51 13.02 29.09
CA ALA A 327 0.49 12.98 30.15
C ALA A 327 0.72 14.37 30.78
N GLU A 328 0.71 15.44 29.98
CA GLU A 328 0.77 16.82 30.48
C GLU A 328 -0.46 17.18 31.31
N GLU A 329 -1.67 16.85 30.83
CA GLU A 329 -2.91 17.00 31.62
C GLU A 329 -2.87 16.27 32.96
N GLN A 330 -2.31 15.05 33.01
CA GLN A 330 -2.22 14.29 34.26
C GLN A 330 -1.13 14.86 35.19
N ARG A 331 0.02 15.28 34.65
CA ARG A 331 1.05 15.99 35.41
C ARG A 331 0.48 17.26 36.05
N ASP A 332 -0.29 18.03 35.29
CA ASP A 332 -0.81 19.32 35.76
C ASP A 332 -1.94 19.12 36.79
N LYS A 333 -2.74 18.05 36.68
CA LYS A 333 -3.68 17.62 37.73
C LYS A 333 -2.94 17.24 39.02
N VAL A 334 -1.88 16.43 38.93
CA VAL A 334 -1.06 16.04 40.10
C VAL A 334 -0.35 17.24 40.72
N ALA A 335 0.14 18.18 39.91
CA ALA A 335 0.75 19.42 40.40
C ALA A 335 -0.27 20.30 41.15
N ASN A 336 -1.49 20.45 40.63
CA ASN A 336 -2.55 21.21 41.29
C ASN A 336 -2.97 20.59 42.64
N ILE A 337 -3.08 19.24 42.70
CA ILE A 337 -3.36 18.52 43.96
C ILE A 337 -2.22 18.75 44.95
N ALA A 338 -0.96 18.54 44.55
CA ALA A 338 0.19 18.74 45.43
C ALA A 338 0.35 20.20 45.92
N VAL A 339 -0.13 21.19 45.16
CA VAL A 339 -0.22 22.59 45.60
C VAL A 339 -1.33 22.78 46.62
N GLN A 340 -2.52 22.20 46.40
CA GLN A 340 -3.63 22.23 47.35
C GLN A 340 -3.24 21.55 48.68
N ASP A 341 -2.74 20.31 48.64
CA ASP A 341 -2.27 19.57 49.82
C ASP A 341 -1.23 20.39 50.62
N ALA A 342 -0.31 21.07 49.91
CA ALA A 342 0.70 21.92 50.53
C ALA A 342 0.14 23.23 51.12
N ASP A 343 -0.92 23.80 50.57
CA ASP A 343 -1.58 24.99 51.14
C ASP A 343 -2.52 24.63 52.30
N GLU A 344 -3.16 23.47 52.26
CA GLU A 344 -3.90 22.89 53.40
C GLU A 344 -2.94 22.61 54.57
N ALA A 345 -1.81 21.93 54.34
CA ALA A 345 -0.79 21.69 55.36
C ALA A 345 -0.17 22.99 55.92
N LYS A 346 -0.01 24.06 55.12
CA LYS A 346 0.40 25.39 55.62
C LYS A 346 -0.67 26.04 56.49
N SER A 347 -1.95 25.80 56.20
CA SER A 347 -3.07 26.29 57.00
C SER A 347 -3.12 25.60 58.37
N GLU A 348 -3.01 24.27 58.38
CA GLU A 348 -2.91 23.48 59.62
C GLU A 348 -1.70 23.88 60.45
N LEU A 349 -0.51 24.02 59.83
CA LEU A 349 0.70 24.44 60.53
C LEU A 349 0.52 25.82 61.21
N ARG A 350 -0.08 26.80 60.53
CA ARG A 350 -0.37 28.12 61.12
C ARG A 350 -1.33 28.05 62.31
N ASN A 351 -2.32 27.15 62.25
CA ASN A 351 -3.24 26.94 63.37
C ASN A 351 -2.50 26.35 64.58
N VAL A 352 -1.66 25.33 64.36
CA VAL A 352 -0.81 24.72 65.40
C VAL A 352 0.22 25.70 65.95
N GLU A 353 0.82 26.56 65.12
CA GLU A 353 1.70 27.65 65.55
C GLU A 353 0.97 28.65 66.46
N MET A 354 -0.26 29.02 66.11
CA MET A 354 -1.11 29.91 66.91
C MET A 354 -1.56 29.27 68.24
N GLU A 355 -1.92 27.99 68.24
CA GLU A 355 -2.25 27.23 69.45
C GLU A 355 -1.03 27.08 70.38
N LEU A 356 0.14 26.73 69.82
CA LEU A 356 1.40 26.64 70.56
C LEU A 356 1.80 27.98 71.18
N GLU A 357 1.62 29.08 70.45
CA GLU A 357 1.87 30.44 70.95
C GLU A 357 0.86 30.89 72.00
N ASN A 358 -0.41 30.50 71.90
CA ASN A 358 -1.39 30.70 72.96
C ASN A 358 -1.03 29.90 74.23
N GLY A 359 -0.66 28.63 74.10
CA GLY A 359 -0.17 27.81 75.21
C GLY A 359 1.13 28.35 75.84
N ARG A 360 2.04 28.94 75.04
CA ARG A 360 3.22 29.65 75.55
C ARG A 360 2.85 30.86 76.41
N ARG A 361 1.81 31.62 76.03
CA ARG A 361 1.29 32.75 76.82
C ARG A 361 0.67 32.26 78.13
N GLU A 362 -0.19 31.26 78.08
CA GLU A 362 -0.81 30.65 79.26
C GLU A 362 0.24 30.12 80.25
N VAL A 363 1.22 29.35 79.78
CA VAL A 363 2.35 28.87 80.60
C VAL A 363 3.15 30.03 81.20
N ASN A 364 3.29 31.16 80.50
CA ASN A 364 3.99 32.34 81.03
C ASN A 364 3.16 33.12 82.06
N GLU A 365 1.83 33.23 81.92
CA GLU A 365 0.98 33.81 82.96
C GLU A 365 0.90 32.90 84.19
N LEU A 366 0.71 31.59 84.03
CA LEU A 366 0.77 30.61 85.12
C LEU A 366 2.12 30.64 85.87
N ARG A 367 3.23 30.89 85.17
CA ARG A 367 4.55 31.13 85.79
C ARG A 367 4.58 32.42 86.63
N LYS A 368 3.99 33.52 86.15
CA LYS A 368 3.87 34.78 86.92
C LYS A 368 2.90 34.65 88.09
N GLU A 369 1.85 33.84 87.98
CA GLU A 369 0.93 33.54 89.08
C GLU A 369 1.64 32.69 90.14
N ARG A 370 2.32 31.61 89.74
CA ARG A 370 3.15 30.82 90.66
C ARG A 370 4.19 31.67 91.36
N GLN A 371 4.83 32.61 90.66
CA GLN A 371 5.81 33.54 91.23
C GLN A 371 5.17 34.47 92.27
N ARG A 372 4.02 35.09 91.95
CA ARG A 372 3.26 35.92 92.91
C ARG A 372 2.79 35.13 94.15
N CYS A 373 2.40 33.87 93.97
CA CYS A 373 2.04 32.99 95.08
C CYS A 373 3.26 32.61 95.95
N ILE A 374 4.46 32.49 95.38
CA ILE A 374 5.70 32.28 96.14
C ILE A 374 6.03 33.54 96.95
N GLU A 375 6.02 34.72 96.32
CA GLU A 375 6.26 36.02 96.97
C GLU A 375 5.24 36.29 98.10
N GLU A 376 3.98 35.88 97.94
CA GLU A 376 2.98 35.96 99.01
C GLU A 376 3.22 34.92 100.12
N CYS A 377 3.62 33.69 99.81
CA CYS A 377 4.00 32.70 100.83
C CYS A 377 5.21 33.18 101.65
N GLU A 378 6.21 33.78 101.02
CA GLU A 378 7.38 34.38 101.67
C GLU A 378 6.95 35.54 102.60
N ARG A 379 6.17 36.50 102.07
CA ARG A 379 5.60 37.62 102.82
C ARG A 379 4.75 37.18 104.03
N LEU A 380 4.00 36.09 103.90
CA LEU A 380 3.22 35.50 104.99
C LEU A 380 4.11 34.76 105.99
N GLY A 381 5.19 34.12 105.55
CA GLY A 381 6.21 33.52 106.41
C GLY A 381 6.94 34.56 107.27
N ASP A 382 7.32 35.70 106.68
CA ASP A 382 7.90 36.85 107.40
C ASP A 382 6.93 37.41 108.44
N ALA A 383 5.65 37.59 108.05
CA ALA A 383 4.61 38.07 108.95
C ALA A 383 4.33 37.10 110.12
N LEU A 384 4.31 35.79 109.85
CA LEU A 384 4.19 34.75 110.89
C LEU A 384 5.42 34.73 111.82
N SER A 385 6.63 34.92 111.28
CA SER A 385 7.86 34.99 112.07
C SER A 385 7.88 36.20 112.99
N SER A 386 7.50 37.38 112.48
CA SER A 386 7.35 38.61 113.25
C SER A 386 6.25 38.51 114.32
N LEU A 387 5.12 37.85 114.01
CA LEU A 387 4.07 37.58 114.99
C LEU A 387 4.51 36.55 116.04
N GLY A 388 5.33 35.57 115.66
CA GLY A 388 6.01 34.65 116.58
C GLY A 388 6.92 35.39 117.55
N GLU A 389 7.80 36.28 117.06
CA GLU A 389 8.59 37.16 117.92
C GLU A 389 7.74 38.01 118.88
N GLN A 390 6.59 38.54 118.42
CA GLN A 390 5.67 39.31 119.26
C GLN A 390 5.00 38.43 120.32
N LYS A 391 4.58 37.22 119.96
CA LYS A 391 4.06 36.21 120.90
C LYS A 391 5.11 35.88 121.96
N ASP A 392 6.34 35.56 121.57
CA ASP A 392 7.40 35.20 122.52
C ASP A 392 7.78 36.39 123.44
N LYS A 393 7.66 37.64 122.95
CA LYS A 393 7.84 38.85 123.78
C LYS A 393 6.67 39.02 124.76
N LEU A 394 5.43 38.74 124.34
CA LEU A 394 4.25 38.77 125.20
C LEU A 394 4.24 37.64 126.23
N GLU A 395 4.69 36.43 125.88
CA GLU A 395 4.84 35.31 126.82
C GLU A 395 5.91 35.61 127.87
N ARG A 396 7.06 36.19 127.47
CA ARG A 396 8.06 36.70 128.43
C ARG A 396 7.51 37.83 129.31
N LEU A 397 6.68 38.73 128.79
CA LEU A 397 6.03 39.77 129.59
C LEU A 397 4.97 39.21 130.55
N LEU A 398 4.23 38.17 130.13
CA LEU A 398 3.30 37.43 130.97
C LEU A 398 4.03 36.70 132.09
N GLU A 399 5.09 35.96 131.78
CA GLU A 399 5.98 35.30 132.74
C GLU A 399 6.50 36.31 133.77
N ASN A 400 7.04 37.46 133.34
CA ASN A 400 7.44 38.54 134.24
C ASN A 400 6.28 39.06 135.09
N CYS A 401 5.06 39.20 134.55
CA CYS A 401 3.88 39.63 135.31
C CYS A 401 3.40 38.56 136.30
N GLU A 402 3.55 37.27 136.00
CA GLU A 402 3.26 36.18 136.93
C GLU A 402 4.30 36.11 138.05
N ASP A 403 5.57 36.35 137.71
CA ASP A 403 6.68 36.46 138.65
C ASP A 403 6.51 37.68 139.59
N GLU A 404 6.11 38.84 139.04
CA GLU A 404 5.74 40.03 139.83
C GLU A 404 4.48 39.78 140.69
N LYS A 405 3.46 39.09 140.16
CA LYS A 405 2.24 38.70 140.89
C LYS A 405 2.57 37.74 142.03
N VAL A 406 3.48 36.79 141.87
CA VAL A 406 3.99 35.91 142.94
C VAL A 406 4.77 36.74 143.96
N ARG A 407 5.68 37.61 143.51
CA ARG A 407 6.49 38.50 144.37
C ARG A 407 5.61 39.48 145.18
N VAL A 408 4.52 39.98 144.61
CA VAL A 408 3.52 40.82 145.27
C VAL A 408 2.61 40.00 146.19
N ALA A 409 2.22 38.78 145.80
CA ALA A 409 1.47 37.86 146.67
C ALA A 409 2.28 37.46 147.91
N GLU A 410 3.58 37.18 147.75
CA GLU A 410 4.51 37.00 148.88
C GLU A 410 4.61 38.27 149.74
N ARG A 411 4.72 39.44 149.12
CA ARG A 411 4.83 40.72 149.84
C ARG A 411 3.57 41.02 150.63
N ASN A 412 2.40 40.74 150.07
CA ASN A 412 1.12 40.75 150.78
C ASN A 412 1.09 39.69 151.89
N ALA A 413 1.52 38.45 151.66
CA ALA A 413 1.57 37.42 152.70
C ALA A 413 2.49 37.83 153.87
N LYS A 414 3.62 38.48 153.59
CA LYS A 414 4.56 39.06 154.57
C LYS A 414 3.94 40.26 155.31
N LEU A 415 3.21 41.14 154.60
CA LEU A 415 2.47 42.25 155.21
C LEU A 415 1.34 41.74 156.10
N THR A 416 0.48 40.84 155.63
CA THR A 416 -0.60 40.21 156.41
C THR A 416 -0.06 39.37 157.57
N ALA A 417 1.14 38.80 157.48
CA ALA A 417 1.83 38.22 158.64
C ALA A 417 2.18 39.32 159.66
N SER A 418 2.80 40.43 159.23
CA SER A 418 3.08 41.55 160.12
C SER A 418 1.83 42.23 160.70
N GLU A 419 0.70 42.26 159.96
CA GLU A 419 -0.59 42.71 160.47
C GLU A 419 -1.12 41.77 161.56
N ARG A 420 -1.00 40.44 161.36
CA ARG A 420 -1.36 39.46 162.41
C ARG A 420 -0.47 39.63 163.65
N ASP A 421 0.84 39.82 163.47
CA ASP A 421 1.76 40.04 164.59
C ASP A 421 1.50 41.37 165.31
N LEU A 422 1.14 42.43 164.58
CA LEU A 422 0.69 43.70 165.14
C LEU A 422 -0.65 43.56 165.87
N VAL A 423 -1.61 42.81 165.34
CA VAL A 423 -2.89 42.50 166.02
C VAL A 423 -2.65 41.71 167.29
N VAL A 424 -1.84 40.64 167.27
CA VAL A 424 -1.47 39.85 168.45
C VAL A 424 -0.71 40.70 169.48
N SER A 425 0.09 41.67 169.03
CA SER A 425 0.79 42.63 169.91
C SER A 425 -0.17 43.64 170.54
N LEU A 426 -1.17 44.11 169.78
CA LEU A 426 -2.25 44.98 170.26
C LEU A 426 -3.21 44.27 171.22
N GLU A 427 -3.43 42.96 171.06
CA GLU A 427 -4.21 42.14 171.99
C GLU A 427 -3.45 41.91 173.31
N LYS A 428 -2.15 41.59 173.25
CA LYS A 428 -1.31 41.37 174.44
C LYS A 428 -1.10 42.63 175.29
N LEU A 429 -1.28 43.83 174.73
CA LEU A 429 -1.17 45.11 175.44
C LEU A 429 -2.50 45.72 175.92
N ARG A 430 -3.64 44.99 175.80
CA ARG A 430 -4.98 45.54 176.07
C ARG A 430 -5.62 45.23 177.43
N LEU A 431 -4.83 44.78 178.41
CA LEU A 431 -5.31 44.33 179.73
C LEU A 431 -4.98 45.27 180.91
N LYS A 432 -5.12 46.59 180.71
CA LYS A 432 -5.27 47.61 181.77
C LYS A 432 -5.96 48.88 181.24
N LYS A 433 -7.01 49.35 181.96
CA LYS A 433 -7.88 50.53 181.71
C LYS A 433 -8.82 50.51 180.48
N SER A 434 -10.11 50.27 180.76
CA SER A 434 -11.29 51.16 180.60
C SER A 434 -11.65 51.89 179.26
N PRO A 435 -12.93 52.30 179.05
CA PRO A 435 -13.57 52.14 177.74
C PRO A 435 -14.23 53.37 177.07
N SER A 436 -14.46 53.27 175.76
CA SER A 436 -15.52 53.91 174.94
C SER A 436 -15.48 53.30 173.52
N LYS A 437 -16.50 53.23 172.64
CA LYS A 437 -17.80 53.90 172.40
C LYS A 437 -17.79 55.28 171.69
N SER A 438 -17.64 55.25 170.36
CA SER A 438 -18.20 56.18 169.35
C SER A 438 -18.24 55.40 168.01
N SER A 439 -19.31 55.30 167.21
CA SER A 439 -20.13 56.34 166.52
C SER A 439 -19.30 57.10 165.45
N LYS A 440 -19.72 57.25 164.18
CA LYS A 440 -21.07 57.25 163.55
C LYS A 440 -21.10 56.71 162.10
N SER A 441 -22.27 56.19 161.68
CA SER A 441 -22.76 56.09 160.28
C SER A 441 -23.56 57.39 159.92
N PRO A 442 -24.27 57.57 158.77
CA PRO A 442 -24.56 56.64 157.66
C PRO A 442 -24.62 57.24 156.23
N SER A 443 -24.88 56.36 155.25
CA SER A 443 -25.79 56.51 154.08
C SER A 443 -25.73 57.73 153.15
N LYS A 444 -25.60 57.44 151.84
CA LYS A 444 -26.67 57.65 150.83
C LYS A 444 -26.34 56.91 149.53
N HIS A 445 -27.23 56.03 149.07
CA HIS A 445 -26.97 55.11 147.95
C HIS A 445 -27.90 55.30 146.72
N ASP A 446 -28.85 56.25 146.78
CA ASP A 446 -29.91 56.44 145.78
C ASP A 446 -29.61 57.44 144.65
N SER A 447 -28.49 58.17 144.71
CA SER A 447 -28.12 59.13 143.67
C SER A 447 -27.43 58.50 142.45
N VAL A 448 -26.71 57.38 142.65
CA VAL A 448 -25.89 56.75 141.61
C VAL A 448 -26.73 56.00 140.57
N ILE A 449 -27.84 55.38 140.99
CA ILE A 449 -28.71 54.60 140.10
C ILE A 449 -29.28 55.47 138.97
N LYS A 450 -29.73 56.69 139.28
CA LYS A 450 -30.24 57.66 138.30
C LYS A 450 -29.17 58.24 137.36
N SER A 451 -27.89 58.10 137.68
CA SER A 451 -26.80 58.43 136.75
C SER A 451 -26.62 57.32 135.71
N LEU A 452 -26.59 56.06 136.17
CA LEU A 452 -26.39 54.89 135.31
C LEU A 452 -27.54 54.67 134.32
N GLU A 453 -28.79 54.97 134.72
CA GLU A 453 -29.95 54.98 133.81
C GLU A 453 -29.79 56.00 132.66
N LYS A 454 -29.08 57.11 132.91
CA LYS A 454 -28.85 58.19 131.94
C LYS A 454 -27.72 57.83 130.95
N GLU A 455 -26.69 57.14 131.42
CA GLU A 455 -25.62 56.59 130.58
C GLU A 455 -26.12 55.44 129.68
N LEU A 456 -27.04 54.60 130.19
CA LEU A 456 -27.69 53.58 129.37
C LEU A 456 -28.52 54.17 128.22
N GLY A 457 -29.13 55.35 128.42
CA GLY A 457 -29.82 56.10 127.37
C GLY A 457 -28.85 56.59 126.29
N TYR A 458 -27.73 57.18 126.69
CA TYR A 458 -26.69 57.71 125.80
C TYR A 458 -26.15 56.63 124.83
N TYR A 459 -25.72 55.48 125.35
CA TYR A 459 -25.21 54.39 124.50
C TYR A 459 -26.28 53.74 123.61
N LYS A 460 -27.56 53.87 123.95
CA LYS A 460 -28.68 53.39 123.13
C LYS A 460 -28.92 54.30 121.90
N GLU A 461 -28.75 55.61 122.06
CA GLU A 461 -28.77 56.57 120.94
C GLU A 461 -27.50 56.45 120.08
N GLU A 462 -26.34 56.21 120.69
CA GLU A 462 -25.07 56.01 119.96
C GLU A 462 -25.09 54.71 119.13
N CYS A 463 -25.65 53.62 119.66
CA CYS A 463 -25.89 52.39 118.88
C CYS A 463 -26.86 52.61 117.70
N ALA A 464 -27.87 53.47 117.85
CA ALA A 464 -28.80 53.81 116.76
C ALA A 464 -28.09 54.61 115.66
N SER A 465 -27.27 55.59 116.02
CA SER A 465 -26.42 56.37 115.10
C SER A 465 -25.45 55.49 114.32
N LEU A 466 -24.81 54.53 115.00
CA LEU A 466 -23.94 53.53 114.36
C LEU A 466 -24.70 52.63 113.37
N GLN A 467 -25.92 52.17 113.70
CA GLN A 467 -26.77 51.41 112.78
C GLN A 467 -27.25 52.24 111.57
N GLU A 468 -27.50 53.54 111.75
CA GLU A 468 -27.89 54.43 110.65
C GLU A 468 -26.73 54.66 109.68
N MET A 469 -25.49 54.86 110.17
CA MET A 469 -24.30 54.93 109.31
C MET A 469 -24.04 53.64 108.52
N VAL A 470 -24.31 52.46 109.10
CA VAL A 470 -24.20 51.18 108.38
C VAL A 470 -25.27 51.05 107.29
N LYS A 471 -26.53 51.44 107.57
CA LYS A 471 -27.58 51.49 106.53
C LYS A 471 -27.23 52.47 105.41
N LYS A 472 -26.69 53.64 105.72
CA LYS A 472 -26.34 54.67 104.74
C LYS A 472 -25.21 54.25 103.80
N LYS A 473 -24.25 53.42 104.27
CA LYS A 473 -23.20 52.84 103.41
C LYS A 473 -23.64 51.68 102.51
N LEU A 474 -24.84 51.13 102.69
CA LEU A 474 -25.31 49.96 101.93
C LEU A 474 -26.21 50.31 100.73
N VAL A 475 -26.62 51.57 100.59
CA VAL A 475 -27.62 52.00 99.58
C VAL A 475 -26.99 52.78 98.41
N ASP A 476 -25.91 53.54 98.64
CA ASP A 476 -25.26 54.41 97.63
C ASP A 476 -24.35 53.65 96.63
N SER A 477 -24.72 52.44 96.21
CA SER A 477 -23.98 51.63 95.23
C SER A 477 -24.81 51.14 94.04
N VAL A 478 -25.96 51.80 93.76
CA VAL A 478 -26.82 51.50 92.61
C VAL A 478 -27.21 52.80 91.89
N GLN A 479 -26.55 53.07 90.74
CA GLN A 479 -26.78 54.19 89.80
C GLN A 479 -26.45 55.60 90.37
N ALA A 480 -25.89 56.57 89.63
CA ALA A 480 -25.85 56.76 88.17
C ALA A 480 -24.57 57.48 87.67
N SER A 481 -24.42 57.55 86.34
CA SER A 481 -23.24 58.08 85.63
C SER A 481 -23.18 59.60 85.46
N PRO A 482 -21.99 60.18 85.18
CA PRO A 482 -21.89 61.38 84.36
C PRO A 482 -21.08 61.20 83.05
N LYS A 483 -21.79 61.30 81.93
CA LYS A 483 -21.39 61.83 80.60
C LYS A 483 -19.88 61.94 80.28
N LYS A 484 -19.39 61.09 79.36
CA LYS A 484 -18.29 61.44 78.43
C LYS A 484 -18.79 61.41 76.98
N LYS A 485 -18.89 62.58 76.34
CA LYS A 485 -19.08 62.71 74.88
C LYS A 485 -17.75 62.41 74.16
N GLY A 486 -17.83 62.01 72.89
CA GLY A 486 -16.67 61.97 71.99
C GLY A 486 -15.78 60.71 72.09
N LYS A 487 -16.31 59.56 71.66
CA LYS A 487 -15.51 58.40 71.16
C LYS A 487 -16.36 57.30 70.51
N SER A 488 -17.60 57.11 70.98
CA SER A 488 -18.59 56.23 70.35
C SER A 488 -18.89 56.66 68.90
N ASP A 489 -19.22 57.94 68.72
CA ASP A 489 -19.59 58.54 67.43
C ASP A 489 -18.51 58.34 66.35
N ALA A 490 -17.23 58.60 66.67
CA ALA A 490 -16.12 58.34 65.73
C ALA A 490 -15.96 56.85 65.36
N LYS A 491 -16.27 55.90 66.27
CA LYS A 491 -16.24 54.46 65.95
C LYS A 491 -17.41 54.06 65.06
N TRP A 492 -18.61 54.61 65.28
CA TRP A 492 -19.75 54.39 64.40
C TRP A 492 -19.59 55.05 63.04
N GLN A 493 -19.07 56.28 62.97
CA GLN A 493 -18.71 56.95 61.70
C GLN A 493 -17.63 56.17 60.95
N SER A 494 -16.63 55.60 61.63
CA SER A 494 -15.64 54.72 60.99
C SER A 494 -16.23 53.40 60.51
N MET A 495 -17.18 52.81 61.25
CA MET A 495 -17.87 51.57 60.85
C MET A 495 -18.82 51.81 59.67
N ILE A 496 -19.59 52.91 59.71
CA ILE A 496 -20.42 53.38 58.60
C ILE A 496 -19.52 53.58 57.38
N ARG A 497 -18.42 54.32 57.51
CA ARG A 497 -17.48 54.56 56.41
C ARG A 497 -16.94 53.26 55.80
N ILE A 498 -16.57 52.26 56.61
CA ILE A 498 -16.16 50.94 56.12
C ILE A 498 -17.31 50.26 55.36
N MET A 499 -18.53 50.27 55.91
CA MET A 499 -19.70 49.71 55.22
C MET A 499 -20.10 50.49 53.94
N GLU A 500 -19.81 51.79 53.86
CA GLU A 500 -20.00 52.60 52.66
C GLU A 500 -18.92 52.31 51.61
N GLU A 501 -17.67 52.16 52.03
CA GLU A 501 -16.54 51.77 51.18
C GLU A 501 -16.73 50.31 50.66
N GLU A 502 -17.22 49.38 51.48
CA GLU A 502 -17.63 48.02 51.05
C GLU A 502 -18.84 48.04 50.11
N ARG A 503 -19.90 48.80 50.44
CA ARG A 503 -21.08 48.98 49.58
C ARG A 503 -20.66 49.50 48.20
N ASP A 504 -19.81 50.50 48.15
CA ASP A 504 -19.41 51.14 46.91
C ASP A 504 -18.34 50.34 46.16
N TYR A 505 -17.52 49.53 46.86
CA TYR A 505 -16.70 48.47 46.27
C TYR A 505 -17.58 47.41 45.57
N TYR A 506 -18.52 46.78 46.28
CA TYR A 506 -19.40 45.77 45.66
C TYR A 506 -20.32 46.37 44.58
N LYS A 507 -20.70 47.65 44.69
CA LYS A 507 -21.44 48.37 43.64
C LYS A 507 -20.59 48.63 42.40
N THR A 508 -19.32 49.06 42.56
CA THR A 508 -18.41 49.27 41.42
C THR A 508 -17.96 47.95 40.80
N GLU A 509 -17.79 46.88 41.58
CA GLU A 509 -17.52 45.54 41.08
C GLU A 509 -18.75 44.93 40.39
N TYR A 510 -19.95 45.07 40.95
CA TYR A 510 -21.20 44.72 40.27
C TYR A 510 -21.39 45.52 38.98
N GLU A 511 -21.08 46.82 38.97
CA GLU A 511 -21.06 47.60 37.73
C GLU A 511 -19.99 47.14 36.75
N THR A 512 -18.83 46.68 37.22
CA THR A 512 -17.76 46.13 36.37
C THR A 512 -18.15 44.78 35.79
N LEU A 513 -18.81 43.92 36.56
CA LEU A 513 -19.42 42.66 36.09
C LEU A 513 -20.61 42.92 35.16
N ARG A 514 -21.40 43.96 35.39
CA ARG A 514 -22.48 44.43 34.51
C ARG A 514 -21.94 45.05 33.23
N LYS A 515 -20.80 45.75 33.26
CA LYS A 515 -20.06 46.25 32.08
C LYS A 515 -19.44 45.08 31.31
N LYS A 516 -18.87 44.07 31.98
CA LYS A 516 -18.41 42.80 31.36
C LYS A 516 -19.55 42.01 30.71
N LYS A 517 -20.74 41.92 31.34
CA LYS A 517 -21.94 41.33 30.72
C LYS A 517 -22.54 42.20 29.60
N GLY A 518 -22.53 43.52 29.76
CA GLY A 518 -23.07 44.50 28.79
C GLY A 518 -22.19 44.70 27.54
N ALA A 519 -20.89 44.42 27.64
CA ALA A 519 -19.98 44.31 26.50
C ALA A 519 -20.21 43.02 25.68
N GLY A 520 -21.04 42.09 26.17
CA GLY A 520 -21.41 40.84 25.51
C GLY A 520 -22.39 41.01 24.34
N LYS A 521 -22.07 41.87 23.35
CA LYS A 521 -22.70 41.79 22.02
C LYS A 521 -22.11 40.60 21.26
N SER A 522 -22.98 39.84 20.60
CA SER A 522 -22.73 38.46 20.17
C SER A 522 -21.48 38.26 19.29
N PRO A 523 -20.61 37.28 19.59
CA PRO A 523 -19.83 36.63 18.54
C PRO A 523 -20.76 35.83 17.63
N THR A 524 -20.57 35.91 16.32
CA THR A 524 -21.43 35.24 15.34
C THR A 524 -21.13 33.74 15.28
N ASN A 525 -22.10 32.93 15.72
CA ASN A 525 -21.97 31.46 15.80
C ASN A 525 -22.03 30.77 14.42
N LYS A 526 -21.04 31.01 13.56
CA LYS A 526 -20.98 30.47 12.18
C LYS A 526 -20.21 29.14 12.07
N GLU A 527 -19.18 28.94 12.90
CA GLU A 527 -18.31 27.75 12.79
C GLU A 527 -18.93 26.50 13.45
N LYS A 528 -19.57 26.65 14.61
CA LYS A 528 -20.11 25.52 15.37
C LYS A 528 -21.30 24.84 14.68
N VAL A 529 -22.05 25.58 13.85
CA VAL A 529 -23.11 25.02 12.99
C VAL A 529 -22.51 24.20 11.84
N SER A 530 -21.39 24.65 11.26
CA SER A 530 -20.66 23.89 10.21
C SER A 530 -20.12 22.56 10.75
N SER A 531 -19.50 22.59 11.94
CA SER A 531 -19.02 21.39 12.62
C SER A 531 -20.15 20.38 12.86
N ASN A 532 -21.29 20.83 13.41
CA ASN A 532 -22.42 19.93 13.68
C ASN A 532 -23.09 19.42 12.39
N ALA A 533 -23.15 20.22 11.32
CA ALA A 533 -23.65 19.76 10.03
C ALA A 533 -22.75 18.69 9.40
N SER A 534 -21.43 18.85 9.52
CA SER A 534 -20.42 17.86 9.11
C SER A 534 -20.53 16.56 9.92
N GLU A 535 -20.61 16.67 11.25
CA GLU A 535 -20.77 15.53 12.17
C GLU A 535 -22.06 14.74 11.86
N VAL A 536 -23.20 15.43 11.68
CA VAL A 536 -24.48 14.82 11.32
C VAL A 536 -24.45 14.20 9.92
N ALA A 537 -23.72 14.78 8.96
CA ALA A 537 -23.52 14.19 7.64
C ALA A 537 -22.64 12.93 7.69
N ARG A 538 -21.61 12.89 8.55
CA ARG A 538 -20.77 11.69 8.75
C ARG A 538 -21.57 10.58 9.43
N LEU A 539 -22.25 10.88 10.54
CA LEU A 539 -23.10 9.94 11.28
C LEU A 539 -24.24 9.37 10.42
N ARG A 540 -24.79 10.15 9.48
CA ARG A 540 -25.78 9.63 8.51
C ARG A 540 -25.17 8.60 7.56
N ARG A 541 -23.98 8.86 7.00
CA ARG A 541 -23.28 7.88 6.14
C ARG A 541 -22.90 6.62 6.93
N GLU A 542 -22.32 6.78 8.12
CA GLU A 542 -22.00 5.65 9.01
C GLU A 542 -23.24 4.79 9.31
N ARG A 543 -24.41 5.41 9.53
CA ARG A 543 -25.70 4.71 9.67
C ARG A 543 -26.12 4.01 8.37
N ASP A 544 -26.04 4.69 7.24
CA ASP A 544 -26.44 4.16 5.92
C ASP A 544 -25.56 2.95 5.52
N ASP A 545 -24.24 3.04 5.73
CA ASP A 545 -23.26 1.98 5.48
C ASP A 545 -23.47 0.78 6.41
N LEU A 546 -23.72 1.01 7.71
CA LEU A 546 -24.06 -0.05 8.66
C LEU A 546 -25.40 -0.72 8.33
N GLN A 547 -26.39 0.03 7.85
CA GLN A 547 -27.68 -0.50 7.43
C GLN A 547 -27.55 -1.33 6.13
N ALA A 548 -26.73 -0.90 5.18
CA ALA A 548 -26.41 -1.68 3.98
C ALA A 548 -25.55 -2.92 4.28
N LEU A 549 -24.76 -2.90 5.36
CA LEU A 549 -24.04 -4.07 5.85
C LEU A 549 -24.98 -5.05 6.58
N LEU A 550 -25.93 -4.54 7.37
CA LEU A 550 -26.99 -5.36 7.97
C LEU A 550 -27.85 -6.04 6.90
N GLU A 551 -28.33 -5.33 5.87
CA GLU A 551 -29.07 -5.97 4.77
C GLU A 551 -28.26 -7.08 4.06
N LYS A 552 -26.93 -6.96 3.98
CA LYS A 552 -26.07 -8.01 3.43
C LYS A 552 -25.96 -9.21 4.36
N PHE A 553 -25.84 -9.01 5.66
CA PHE A 553 -25.87 -10.09 6.65
C PHE A 553 -27.24 -10.77 6.74
N GLU A 554 -28.34 -10.01 6.67
CA GLU A 554 -29.70 -10.54 6.69
C GLU A 554 -30.00 -11.37 5.43
N ARG A 555 -29.53 -10.94 4.25
CA ARG A 555 -29.57 -11.78 3.02
C ARG A 555 -28.72 -13.05 3.18
N HIS A 556 -27.49 -12.93 3.69
CA HIS A 556 -26.62 -14.08 4.00
C HIS A 556 -27.10 -14.98 5.16
N LEU A 557 -28.24 -14.67 5.79
CA LEU A 557 -28.92 -15.49 6.80
C LEU A 557 -30.30 -15.98 6.34
N ALA A 558 -30.71 -15.62 5.12
CA ALA A 558 -31.97 -16.01 4.48
C ALA A 558 -31.77 -16.99 3.30
N ASP A 559 -30.55 -17.04 2.74
CA ASP A 559 -30.04 -18.08 1.83
C ASP A 559 -29.39 -19.25 2.60
#